data_AF-A0A971JDX6-F1
#
_entry.id   AF-A0A971JDX6-F1
#
_cell.length_a   1.000
_cell.length_b   1.000
_cell.length_c   1.000
_cell.angle_alpha   90.00
_cell.angle_beta   90.00
_cell.angle_gamma   90.00
#
_symmetry.space_group_name_H-M   'P 1'
#
loop_
_entity.id
_entity.type
_entity.pdbx_description
1 polymer ?
#
loop_
_entity_poly.entity_id
_entity_poly.type
_entity_poly.pdbx_seq_one_letter_code
_entity_poly.pdbx_strand_id
1 'polypeptide(L)'
;MKKGIIIGASIGNCVHVAGVAHFLNLAQDEGYDTVFLGPAIDAASMEKVIRHYSPRYVAVGYRLTPENFVKIIPSFMEMNSRLEKKPLWLFGGTPKVAQKAKESGFFDVVFDSTEDIDECIQFLRTGIHAKDNIIEHYSQDLVSRIAQKKPYPLL
;
A
#
# COMPACT_ATOMS: atom_id res chain seq x y z
N MET A 1 -19.55 7.32 -7.11
CA MET A 1 -18.35 7.84 -7.81
C MET A 1 -17.20 6.90 -7.49
N LYS A 2 -16.37 6.55 -8.48
CA LYS A 2 -15.24 5.62 -8.27
C LYS A 2 -14.20 6.24 -7.32
N LYS A 3 -13.69 5.47 -6.34
CA LYS A 3 -12.77 5.97 -5.29
C LYS A 3 -11.34 6.22 -5.80
N GLY A 4 -11.02 5.76 -7.01
CA GLY A 4 -9.71 5.89 -7.65
C GLY A 4 -9.21 4.54 -8.18
N ILE A 5 -7.97 4.52 -8.67
CA ILE A 5 -7.30 3.32 -9.17
C ILE A 5 -6.28 2.82 -8.11
N ILE A 6 -6.26 1.50 -7.89
CA ILE A 6 -5.22 0.82 -7.12
C ILE A 6 -4.42 -0.10 -8.05
N ILE A 7 -3.11 0.06 -8.06
CA ILE A 7 -2.21 -0.91 -8.70
C ILE A 7 -1.78 -1.95 -7.66
N GLY A 8 -1.79 -3.23 -8.02
CA GLY A 8 -1.25 -4.30 -7.19
C GLY A 8 -0.20 -5.14 -7.91
N ALA A 9 0.91 -5.43 -7.24
CA ALA A 9 2.00 -6.25 -7.77
C ALA A 9 2.78 -6.97 -6.69
N SER A 10 3.53 -8.01 -7.06
CA SER A 10 4.66 -8.49 -6.25
C SER A 10 5.96 -7.99 -6.85
N ILE A 11 6.88 -7.49 -6.03
CA ILE A 11 8.04 -6.71 -6.50
C ILE A 11 9.36 -7.49 -6.48
N GLY A 12 10.30 -7.04 -7.31
CA GLY A 12 11.66 -7.59 -7.38
C GLY A 12 11.64 -9.04 -7.83
N ASN A 13 12.24 -9.94 -7.05
CA ASN A 13 12.27 -11.38 -7.32
C ASN A 13 11.13 -12.16 -6.66
N CYS A 14 10.13 -11.50 -6.05
CA CYS A 14 9.03 -12.19 -5.39
C CYS A 14 7.93 -12.59 -6.37
N VAL A 15 7.60 -13.87 -6.41
CA VAL A 15 6.54 -14.44 -7.26
C VAL A 15 5.21 -14.69 -6.53
N HIS A 16 5.15 -14.46 -5.22
CA HIS A 16 3.95 -14.69 -4.43
C HIS A 16 2.93 -13.57 -4.62
N VAL A 17 1.80 -13.87 -5.27
CA VAL A 17 0.77 -12.87 -5.62
C VAL A 17 -0.54 -12.98 -4.83
N ALA A 18 -0.76 -14.08 -4.10
CA ALA A 18 -2.05 -14.36 -3.48
C ALA A 18 -2.53 -13.23 -2.55
N GLY A 19 -1.63 -12.67 -1.73
CA GLY A 19 -1.97 -11.58 -0.80
C GLY A 19 -2.39 -10.30 -1.51
N VAL A 20 -1.61 -9.85 -2.51
CA VAL A 20 -1.94 -8.63 -3.25
C VAL A 20 -3.18 -8.81 -4.12
N ALA A 21 -3.37 -9.99 -4.73
CA ALA A 21 -4.59 -10.29 -5.49
C ALA A 21 -5.83 -10.26 -4.60
N HIS A 22 -5.75 -10.85 -3.40
CA HIS A 22 -6.84 -10.81 -2.43
C HIS A 22 -7.17 -9.37 -2.00
N PHE A 23 -6.15 -8.56 -1.69
CA PHE A 23 -6.34 -7.14 -1.35
C PHE A 23 -7.01 -6.35 -2.49
N LEU A 24 -6.62 -6.59 -3.75
CA LEU A 24 -7.27 -5.95 -4.89
C LEU A 24 -8.74 -6.37 -5.04
N ASN A 25 -9.10 -7.62 -4.75
CA ASN A 25 -10.50 -8.04 -4.78
C ASN A 25 -11.32 -7.27 -3.73
N LEU A 26 -10.81 -7.18 -2.49
CA LEU A 26 -11.45 -6.35 -1.45
C LEU A 26 -11.58 -4.88 -1.89
N ALA A 27 -10.58 -4.35 -2.57
CA ALA A 27 -10.63 -2.99 -3.09
C ALA A 27 -11.69 -2.81 -4.19
N GLN A 28 -11.88 -3.79 -5.07
CA GLN A 28 -12.94 -3.77 -6.07
C GLN A 28 -14.32 -3.75 -5.40
N ASP A 29 -14.54 -4.61 -4.40
CA ASP A 29 -15.78 -4.67 -3.62
C ASP A 29 -16.07 -3.32 -2.93
N GLU A 30 -15.02 -2.61 -2.52
CA GLU A 30 -15.10 -1.29 -1.91
C GLU A 30 -15.17 -0.12 -2.91
N GLY A 31 -15.27 -0.39 -4.21
CA GLY A 31 -15.53 0.60 -5.26
C GLY A 31 -14.30 1.28 -5.86
N TYR A 32 -13.12 0.64 -5.75
CA TYR A 32 -11.92 1.03 -6.50
C TYR A 32 -11.84 0.31 -7.84
N ASP A 33 -11.30 0.99 -8.84
CA ASP A 33 -10.77 0.30 -10.02
C ASP A 33 -9.42 -0.31 -9.65
N THR A 34 -9.12 -1.53 -10.11
CA THR A 34 -7.85 -2.19 -9.81
C THR A 34 -7.11 -2.63 -11.05
N VAL A 35 -5.78 -2.52 -10.98
CA VAL A 35 -4.84 -2.95 -12.02
C VAL A 35 -3.88 -3.93 -11.38
N PHE A 36 -3.94 -5.20 -11.78
CA PHE A 36 -3.06 -6.24 -11.28
C PHE A 36 -1.91 -6.47 -12.27
N LEU A 37 -0.67 -6.25 -11.82
CA LEU A 37 0.53 -6.42 -12.64
C LEU A 37 1.14 -7.82 -12.55
N GLY A 38 0.78 -8.59 -11.52
CA GLY A 38 1.33 -9.93 -11.34
C GLY A 38 2.65 -9.96 -10.57
N PRO A 39 3.45 -11.02 -10.79
CA PRO A 39 4.66 -11.29 -10.02
C PRO A 39 5.90 -10.56 -10.56
N ALA A 40 6.93 -10.49 -9.71
CA ALA A 40 8.28 -10.08 -10.07
C ALA A 40 8.40 -8.76 -10.85
N ILE A 41 7.62 -7.76 -10.46
CA ILE A 41 7.61 -6.44 -11.10
C ILE A 41 8.82 -5.63 -10.64
N ASP A 42 9.57 -5.07 -11.60
CA ASP A 42 10.67 -4.15 -11.36
C ASP A 42 10.22 -2.68 -11.30
N ALA A 43 11.10 -1.80 -10.84
CA ALA A 43 10.79 -0.38 -10.67
C ALA A 43 10.47 0.31 -12.02
N ALA A 44 11.13 -0.08 -13.10
CA ALA A 44 10.92 0.51 -14.43
C ALA A 44 9.53 0.18 -15.01
N SER A 45 9.10 -1.07 -14.86
CA SER A 45 7.77 -1.51 -15.28
C SER A 45 6.70 -0.86 -14.41
N MET A 46 6.94 -0.79 -13.10
CA MET A 46 6.06 -0.08 -12.16
C MET A 46 5.90 1.41 -12.54
N GLU A 47 7.00 2.10 -12.88
CA GLU A 47 6.98 3.51 -13.29
C GLU A 47 6.06 3.75 -14.49
N LYS A 48 6.17 2.91 -15.53
CA LYS A 48 5.34 3.02 -16.74
C LYS A 48 3.85 2.95 -16.40
N VAL A 49 3.48 2.02 -15.53
CA VAL A 49 2.08 1.81 -15.13
C VAL A 49 1.60 2.96 -14.25
N ILE A 50 2.40 3.43 -13.29
CA ILE A 50 2.05 4.58 -12.45
C ILE A 50 1.81 5.83 -13.31
N ARG A 51 2.69 6.12 -14.27
CA ARG A 51 2.54 7.26 -15.17
C ARG A 51 1.31 7.14 -16.06
N HIS A 52 0.99 5.92 -16.51
CA HIS A 52 -0.18 5.68 -17.35
C HIS A 52 -1.50 5.84 -16.59
N TYR A 53 -1.62 5.24 -15.41
CA TYR A 53 -2.90 5.18 -14.68
C TYR A 53 -3.08 6.29 -13.64
N SER A 54 -2.01 6.99 -13.23
CA SER A 54 -2.04 7.99 -12.14
C SER A 54 -2.80 7.49 -10.90
N PRO A 55 -2.41 6.33 -10.33
CA PRO A 55 -3.15 5.64 -9.29
C PRO A 55 -3.21 6.44 -7.99
N ARG A 56 -4.22 6.15 -7.17
CA ARG A 56 -4.29 6.62 -5.79
C ARG A 56 -3.36 5.82 -4.89
N TYR A 57 -3.40 4.50 -5.01
CA TYR A 57 -2.62 3.57 -4.21
C TYR A 57 -1.79 2.64 -5.09
N VAL A 58 -0.60 2.30 -4.62
CA VAL A 58 0.22 1.21 -5.16
C VAL A 58 0.47 0.21 -4.04
N ALA A 59 -0.19 -0.95 -4.11
CA ALA A 59 -0.06 -2.04 -3.17
C ALA A 59 0.98 -3.06 -3.67
N VAL A 60 2.06 -3.25 -2.92
CA VAL A 60 3.13 -4.18 -3.29
C VAL A 60 3.33 -5.29 -2.27
N GLY A 61 3.50 -6.51 -2.78
CA GLY A 61 3.77 -7.71 -2.00
C GLY A 61 5.24 -8.15 -2.05
N TYR A 62 5.81 -8.53 -0.90
CA TYR A 62 7.11 -9.21 -0.86
C TYR A 62 7.21 -10.21 0.30
N ARG A 63 7.53 -11.48 0.00
CA ARG A 63 7.51 -12.58 0.98
C ARG A 63 8.77 -13.45 1.01
N LEU A 64 9.84 -13.06 0.31
CA LEU A 64 11.12 -13.76 0.39
C LEU A 64 11.87 -13.31 1.66
N THR A 65 13.18 -13.04 1.57
CA THR A 65 13.98 -12.69 2.74
C THR A 65 14.13 -11.17 2.91
N PRO A 66 14.27 -10.67 4.16
CA PRO A 66 14.55 -9.26 4.43
C PRO A 66 15.80 -8.73 3.74
N GLU A 67 16.85 -9.54 3.61
CA GLU A 67 18.12 -9.15 2.99
C GLU A 67 17.97 -8.89 1.50
N ASN A 68 17.12 -9.67 0.82
CA ASN A 68 16.81 -9.45 -0.59
C ASN A 68 15.88 -8.24 -0.76
N PHE A 69 14.94 -8.03 0.17
CA PHE A 69 14.06 -6.86 0.16
C PHE A 69 14.84 -5.54 0.23
N VAL A 70 15.78 -5.44 1.18
CA VAL A 70 16.60 -4.23 1.37
C VAL A 70 17.42 -3.88 0.11
N LYS A 71 17.79 -4.87 -0.70
CA LYS A 71 18.52 -4.64 -1.97
C LYS A 71 17.64 -4.06 -3.08
N ILE A 72 16.35 -4.39 -3.10
CA ILE A 72 15.45 -3.96 -4.20
C ILE A 72 14.78 -2.62 -3.93
N ILE A 73 14.45 -2.30 -2.68
CA ILE A 73 13.68 -1.10 -2.33
C ILE A 73 14.33 0.22 -2.77
N PRO A 74 15.66 0.42 -2.71
CA PRO A 74 16.28 1.64 -3.19
C PRO A 74 15.89 2.02 -4.63
N SER A 75 15.77 1.04 -5.52
CA SER A 75 15.34 1.29 -6.91
C SER A 75 13.92 1.82 -7.03
N PHE A 76 13.00 1.36 -6.16
CA PHE A 76 11.62 1.85 -6.09
C PHE A 76 11.54 3.24 -5.47
N MET A 77 12.33 3.50 -4.42
CA MET A 77 12.43 4.83 -3.80
C MET A 77 12.96 5.86 -4.79
N GLU A 78 14.04 5.51 -5.51
CA GLU A 78 14.65 6.36 -6.52
C GLU A 78 13.64 6.66 -7.65
N MET A 79 12.94 5.64 -8.14
CA MET A 79 11.86 5.78 -9.12
C MET A 79 10.74 6.69 -8.63
N ASN A 80 10.23 6.46 -7.41
CA ASN A 80 9.16 7.28 -6.84
C ASN A 80 9.59 8.74 -6.62
N SER A 81 10.88 9.00 -6.38
CA SER A 81 11.40 10.36 -6.24
C SER A 81 11.31 11.19 -7.53
N ARG A 82 11.29 10.52 -8.70
CA ARG A 82 11.17 11.13 -10.03
C ARG A 82 9.72 11.27 -10.54
N LEU A 83 8.74 10.84 -9.76
CA LEU A 83 7.33 10.99 -10.10
C LEU A 83 6.84 12.39 -9.75
N GLU A 84 6.15 13.04 -10.69
CA GLU A 84 5.50 14.35 -10.46
C GLU A 84 4.35 14.21 -9.47
N LYS A 85 3.55 13.14 -9.61
CA LYS A 85 2.45 12.80 -8.71
C LYS A 85 2.71 11.45 -8.09
N LYS A 86 2.96 11.46 -6.77
CA LYS A 86 3.27 10.25 -6.01
C LYS A 86 1.98 9.58 -5.53
N PRO A 87 1.81 8.28 -5.77
CA PRO A 87 0.75 7.52 -5.13
C PRO A 87 1.10 7.25 -3.67
N LEU A 88 0.10 6.84 -2.89
CA LEU A 88 0.33 6.28 -1.57
C LEU A 88 0.75 4.81 -1.70
N TRP A 89 1.85 4.44 -1.08
CA TRP A 89 2.48 3.13 -1.16
C TRP A 89 2.05 2.24 0.00
N LEU A 90 1.47 1.09 -0.32
CA LEU A 90 1.03 0.09 0.64
C LEU A 90 1.93 -1.14 0.51
N PHE A 91 2.41 -1.68 1.62
CA PHE A 91 3.23 -2.88 1.63
C PHE A 91 2.50 -4.05 2.28
N GLY A 92 2.60 -5.24 1.69
CA GLY A 92 2.19 -6.50 2.31
C GLY A 92 3.32 -7.53 2.31
N GLY A 93 3.62 -8.11 3.47
CA GLY A 93 4.66 -9.13 3.55
C GLY A 93 4.71 -9.86 4.88
N THR A 94 5.67 -10.76 5.03
CA THR A 94 5.90 -11.45 6.32
C THR A 94 6.38 -10.47 7.38
N PRO A 95 6.18 -10.73 8.69
CA PRO A 95 6.54 -9.79 9.76
C PRO A 95 7.99 -9.27 9.71
N LYS A 96 8.96 -10.16 9.41
CA LYS A 96 10.38 -9.77 9.29
C LYS A 96 10.65 -8.81 8.13
N VAL A 97 9.93 -8.97 7.02
CA VAL A 97 10.06 -8.08 5.86
C VAL A 97 9.28 -6.79 6.10
N ALA A 98 8.10 -6.87 6.70
CA ALA A 98 7.30 -5.70 7.07
C ALA A 98 8.08 -4.76 8.02
N GLN A 99 8.89 -5.31 8.93
CA GLN A 99 9.81 -4.52 9.74
C GLN A 99 10.82 -3.74 8.87
N LYS A 100 11.44 -4.38 7.87
CA LYS A 100 12.32 -3.69 6.92
C LYS A 100 11.59 -2.67 6.05
N ALA A 101 10.34 -2.93 5.70
CA ALA A 101 9.50 -1.98 4.99
C ALA A 101 9.25 -0.72 5.84
N LYS A 102 8.93 -0.87 7.13
CA LYS A 102 8.80 0.25 8.08
C LYS A 102 10.12 1.02 8.24
N GLU A 103 11.22 0.32 8.45
CA GLU A 103 12.57 0.91 8.60
C GLU A 103 13.01 1.70 7.35
N SER A 104 12.50 1.37 6.16
CA SER A 104 12.86 2.08 4.92
C SER A 104 12.27 3.50 4.83
N GLY A 105 11.22 3.81 5.59
CA GLY A 105 10.50 5.08 5.50
C GLY A 105 9.81 5.35 4.15
N PHE A 106 9.70 4.33 3.29
CA PHE A 106 9.16 4.48 1.93
C PHE A 106 7.64 4.26 1.84
N PHE A 107 7.09 3.41 2.69
CA PHE A 107 5.69 2.99 2.61
C PHE A 107 4.81 3.80 3.56
N ASP A 108 3.67 4.25 3.06
CA ASP A 108 2.67 4.98 3.84
C ASP A 108 1.92 4.04 4.80
N VAL A 109 1.69 2.79 4.38
CA VAL A 109 1.02 1.76 5.19
C VAL A 109 1.71 0.42 5.01
N VAL A 110 1.89 -0.31 6.11
CA VAL A 110 2.57 -1.62 6.12
C VAL A 110 1.71 -2.67 6.81
N PHE A 111 1.31 -3.68 6.04
CA PHE A 111 0.62 -4.89 6.47
C PHE A 111 1.64 -6.02 6.69
N ASP A 112 1.67 -6.58 7.90
CA ASP A 112 2.62 -7.63 8.30
C ASP A 112 2.04 -9.06 8.23
N SER A 113 0.88 -9.20 7.60
CA SER A 113 0.11 -10.45 7.45
C SER A 113 -0.49 -10.97 8.76
N THR A 114 -0.57 -10.13 9.80
CA THR A 114 -1.31 -10.43 11.03
C THR A 114 -2.62 -9.66 11.13
N GLU A 115 -2.92 -8.80 10.15
CA GLU A 115 -4.15 -8.03 10.06
C GLU A 115 -5.35 -8.92 9.77
N ASP A 116 -6.50 -8.56 10.37
CA ASP A 116 -7.79 -9.10 9.95
C ASP A 116 -8.22 -8.49 8.60
N ILE A 117 -9.03 -9.23 7.85
CA ILE A 117 -9.68 -8.77 6.63
C ILE A 117 -10.49 -7.49 6.91
N ASP A 118 -11.15 -7.42 8.06
CA ASP A 118 -11.92 -6.24 8.47
C ASP A 118 -11.05 -4.98 8.61
N GLU A 119 -9.79 -5.10 9.03
CA GLU A 119 -8.85 -3.97 9.08
C GLU A 119 -8.50 -3.48 7.67
N CYS A 120 -8.32 -4.40 6.71
CA CYS A 120 -8.07 -4.06 5.31
C CYS A 120 -9.28 -3.34 4.68
N ILE A 121 -10.50 -3.83 4.95
CA ILE A 121 -11.74 -3.21 4.49
C ILE A 121 -11.92 -1.83 5.11
N GLN A 122 -11.66 -1.68 6.41
CA GLN A 122 -11.74 -0.39 7.09
C GLN A 122 -10.75 0.61 6.47
N PHE A 123 -9.52 0.18 6.18
CA PHE A 123 -8.54 1.00 5.49
C PHE A 123 -9.04 1.42 4.09
N LEU A 124 -9.58 0.51 3.29
CA LEU A 124 -10.11 0.82 1.96
C LEU A 124 -11.29 1.81 2.01
N ARG A 125 -12.10 1.76 3.08
CA ARG A 125 -13.24 2.67 3.30
C ARG A 125 -12.82 4.06 3.78
N THR A 126 -11.88 4.12 4.71
CA THR A 126 -11.58 5.34 5.48
C THR A 126 -10.23 5.97 5.16
N GLY A 127 -9.31 5.20 4.57
CA GLY A 127 -7.90 5.55 4.44
C GLY A 127 -7.12 5.49 5.76
N ILE A 128 -7.73 5.02 6.86
CA ILE A 128 -7.11 4.92 8.18
C ILE A 128 -6.71 3.47 8.43
N HIS A 129 -5.44 3.25 8.77
CA HIS A 129 -4.94 1.96 9.20
C HIS A 129 -4.76 1.96 10.72
N ALA A 130 -5.42 1.04 11.41
CA ALA A 130 -5.55 1.05 12.88
C ALA A 130 -4.19 0.97 13.60
N LYS A 131 -3.23 0.22 13.04
CA LYS A 131 -1.90 0.01 13.61
C LYS A 131 -0.96 1.22 13.48
N ASP A 132 -1.29 2.20 12.63
CA ASP A 132 -0.45 3.40 12.42
C ASP A 132 -0.78 4.54 13.41
N ASN A 133 -1.81 4.38 14.25
CA ASN A 133 -2.13 5.33 15.34
C ASN A 133 -1.10 5.33 16.49
N ILE A 134 -0.05 4.51 16.44
CA ILE A 134 0.99 4.43 17.47
C ILE A 134 2.22 5.30 17.13
N ILE A 135 2.37 5.77 15.88
CA ILE A 135 3.49 6.63 15.48
C ILE A 135 2.96 7.99 15.02
N GLU A 136 2.83 8.86 16.00
CA GLU A 136 2.66 10.32 15.95
C GLU A 136 2.71 10.98 14.56
N HIS A 137 1.55 11.50 14.14
CA HIS A 137 1.34 12.95 13.99
C HIS A 137 2.55 13.84 13.63
N TYR A 138 3.11 13.71 12.43
CA TYR A 138 3.79 14.85 11.79
C TYR A 138 3.53 14.87 10.29
N SER A 139 2.39 15.45 9.90
CA SER A 139 2.25 16.36 8.75
C SER A 139 0.78 16.58 8.39
N GLN A 140 0.27 17.75 8.78
CA GLN A 140 -0.73 18.58 8.07
C GLN A 140 -2.12 18.01 7.76
N ASP A 141 -3.09 18.26 8.66
CA ASP A 141 -4.07 19.35 8.48
C ASP A 141 -5.12 19.34 9.60
N LEU A 142 -5.26 20.47 10.29
CA LEU A 142 -6.22 20.68 11.38
C LEU A 142 -7.69 20.57 10.92
N VAL A 143 -7.95 20.79 9.63
CA VAL A 143 -9.30 20.82 9.04
C VAL A 143 -9.89 19.40 8.91
N SER A 144 -9.04 18.40 8.62
CA SER A 144 -9.47 17.00 8.45
C SER A 144 -9.95 16.34 9.76
N ARG A 145 -9.60 16.91 10.92
CA ARG A 145 -10.00 16.39 12.24
C ARG A 145 -11.45 16.68 12.61
N ILE A 146 -12.06 17.76 12.09
CA ILE A 146 -13.40 18.19 12.51
C ILE A 146 -14.51 17.36 11.81
N ALA A 147 -14.24 16.81 10.61
CA ALA A 147 -15.22 16.03 9.87
C ALA A 147 -15.30 14.53 10.27
N GLN A 148 -14.32 14.01 11.03
CA GLN A 148 -14.17 12.56 11.28
C GLN A 148 -14.61 12.10 12.68
N LYS A 149 -15.32 12.93 13.43
CA LYS A 149 -15.98 12.52 14.68
C LYS A 149 -17.48 12.74 14.62
N LYS A 150 -18.16 11.70 14.12
CA LYS A 150 -19.47 11.15 14.57
C LYS A 150 -20.54 11.01 13.49
N PRO A 151 -21.44 10.01 13.62
CA PRO A 151 -21.32 8.77 14.40
C PRO A 151 -21.61 7.53 13.55
N TYR A 152 -20.80 6.49 13.68
CA TYR A 152 -21.26 5.14 13.42
C TYR A 152 -21.29 4.36 14.75
N PRO A 153 -22.41 3.70 15.06
CA PRO A 153 -22.56 2.90 16.27
C PRO A 153 -21.76 1.59 16.13
N LEU A 154 -21.17 1.17 17.24
CA LEU A 154 -20.63 -0.19 17.40
C LEU A 154 -21.82 -1.14 17.63
N LEU A 155 -21.85 -2.26 16.91
CA LEU A 155 -22.66 -3.44 17.28
C LEU A 155 -21.75 -4.44 17.99
#